data_AF-A0A646IIJ1-F1
#
_entry.id   AF-A0A646IIJ1-F1
#
_cell.length_a   1.000
_cell.length_b   1.000
_cell.length_c   1.000
_cell.angle_alpha   90.00
_cell.angle_beta   90.00
_cell.angle_gamma   90.00
#
_symmetry.space_group_name_H-M   'P 1'
#
loop_
_entity.id
_entity.type
_entity.pdbx_description
1 polymer ?
#
loop_
_entity_poly.entity_id
_entity_poly.type
_entity_poly.pdbx_seq_one_letter_code
_entity_poly.pdbx_strand_id
1 'polypeptide(L)' 'FSDGLAGLSLFIEPVSEKRTRREGFISQGATHVMVRRVADFWLTVVGEVPFATIKQFGAAVDYKPVSANATNKPVGAPQ' A
#
# COMPACT_ATOMS: atom_id res chain seq x y z
N PHE A 1 1.42 9.68 7.53
CA PHE A 1 2.42 10.63 7.00
C PHE A 1 1.89 12.03 7.20
N SER A 2 2.73 12.95 7.62
CA SER A 2 2.36 14.35 7.79
C SER A 2 3.61 15.22 7.71
N ASP A 3 3.44 16.47 7.30
CA ASP A 3 4.45 17.53 7.32
C ASP A 3 4.20 18.58 8.42
N GLY A 4 3.21 18.35 9.30
CA GLY A 4 2.80 19.28 10.35
C GLY A 4 1.68 20.25 9.96
N LEU A 5 1.27 20.28 8.69
CA LEU A 5 0.14 21.07 8.19
C LEU A 5 -0.94 20.20 7.52
N ALA A 6 -0.52 19.18 6.77
CA ALA A 6 -1.41 18.24 6.11
C ALA A 6 -1.11 16.80 6.52
N GLY A 7 -2.14 15.95 6.47
CA GLY A 7 -2.06 14.53 6.81
C GLY A 7 -2.43 13.61 5.65
N LEU A 8 -1.77 12.45 5.58
CA LEU A 8 -2.10 11.35 4.69
C LEU A 8 -1.92 9.99 5.39
N SER A 9 -2.92 9.13 5.23
CA SER A 9 -3.00 7.77 5.77
C SER A 9 -3.05 6.74 4.65
N LEU A 10 -2.33 5.62 4.83
CA LEU A 10 -2.31 4.47 3.91
C LEU A 10 -2.82 3.24 4.66
N PHE A 11 -3.88 2.63 4.14
CA PHE A 11 -4.42 1.37 4.61
C PHE A 11 -4.13 0.28 3.59
N ILE A 12 -3.60 -0.86 4.04
CA ILE A 12 -3.25 -2.01 3.21
C ILE A 12 -4.03 -3.22 3.73
N GLU A 13 -4.86 -3.80 2.89
CA GLU A 13 -5.71 -4.94 3.25
C GLU A 13 -5.52 -6.06 2.23
N PRO A 14 -5.44 -7.34 2.62
CA PRO A 14 -5.43 -8.43 1.67
C PRO A 14 -6.72 -8.43 0.84
N VAL A 15 -6.61 -8.83 -0.42
CA VAL A 15 -7.77 -9.06 -1.27
C VAL A 15 -8.62 -10.17 -0.67
N SER A 16 -9.93 -9.91 -0.51
CA SER A 16 -10.90 -10.88 -0.04
C SER A 16 -12.02 -11.03 -1.05
N GLU A 17 -12.37 -12.26 -1.40
CA GLU A 17 -13.49 -12.58 -2.30
C GLU A 17 -14.84 -12.12 -1.75
N LYS A 18 -14.94 -11.91 -0.44
CA LYS A 18 -16.19 -11.51 0.23
C LYS A 18 -16.56 -10.05 0.01
N ARG A 19 -15.64 -9.20 -0.47
CA ARG A 19 -15.90 -7.76 -0.70
C ARG A 19 -15.53 -7.39 -2.12
N THR A 20 -16.54 -7.02 -2.91
CA THR A 20 -16.30 -6.40 -4.21
C THR A 20 -15.76 -4.98 -3.99
N ARG A 21 -14.56 -4.72 -4.50
CA ARG A 21 -13.92 -3.41 -4.44
C ARG A 21 -13.46 -3.02 -5.84
N ARG A 22 -13.52 -1.72 -6.14
CA ARG A 22 -13.11 -1.14 -7.43
C ARG A 22 -12.01 -0.13 -7.20
N GLU A 23 -11.07 -0.09 -8.13
CA GLU A 23 -10.10 1.00 -8.18
C GLU A 23 -10.80 2.32 -8.51
N GLY A 24 -10.25 3.42 -8.01
CA GLY A 24 -10.80 4.73 -8.28
C GLY A 24 -10.33 5.80 -7.32
N PHE A 25 -10.92 6.98 -7.50
CA PHE A 25 -10.63 8.17 -6.74
C PHE A 25 -11.92 8.78 -6.23
N ILE A 26 -11.88 9.30 -5.01
CA ILE A 26 -13.01 9.99 -4.39
C ILE A 26 -12.50 11.35 -3.90
N SER A 27 -13.29 12.40 -4.12
CA SER A 27 -13.02 13.74 -3.63
C SER A 27 -14.19 14.17 -2.74
N GLN A 28 -13.90 14.58 -1.52
CA GLN A 28 -14.88 15.07 -0.56
C GLN A 28 -14.32 16.31 0.15
N GLY A 29 -14.62 17.49 -0.39
CA GLY A 29 -14.01 18.75 0.08
C GLY A 29 -12.49 18.74 -0.14
N ALA A 30 -11.72 19.09 0.90
CA ALA A 30 -10.26 19.01 0.86
C ALA A 30 -9.72 17.58 0.99
N THR A 31 -10.56 16.62 1.40
CA THR A 31 -10.17 15.22 1.55
C THR A 31 -10.22 14.51 0.20
N HIS A 32 -9.09 13.94 -0.18
CA HIS A 32 -8.96 13.10 -1.36
C HIS A 32 -8.64 11.66 -0.96
N VAL A 33 -9.26 10.72 -1.67
CA VAL A 33 -9.08 9.28 -1.46
C VAL A 33 -8.69 8.62 -2.77
N MET A 34 -7.76 7.68 -2.71
CA MET A 34 -7.47 6.74 -3.80
C MET A 34 -7.63 5.31 -3.31
N VAL A 35 -8.28 4.49 -4.13
CA VAL A 35 -8.34 3.05 -3.99
C VAL A 35 -7.63 2.43 -5.19
N ARG A 36 -6.63 1.58 -4.95
CA ARG A 36 -5.98 0.80 -6.01
C ARG A 36 -5.58 -0.59 -5.52
N ARG A 37 -5.36 -1.51 -6.45
CA ARG A 37 -4.81 -2.84 -6.16
C ARG A 37 -3.30 -2.85 -6.45
N VAL A 38 -2.53 -3.47 -5.58
CA VAL A 38 -1.11 -3.79 -5.77
C VAL A 38 -0.89 -5.22 -5.28
N ALA A 39 -0.47 -6.12 -6.19
CA ALA A 39 -0.44 -7.56 -5.95
C ALA A 39 -1.78 -8.07 -5.37
N ASP A 40 -1.73 -8.79 -4.25
CA ASP A 40 -2.90 -9.31 -3.54
C ASP A 40 -3.36 -8.40 -2.39
N PHE A 41 -3.11 -7.09 -2.51
CA PHE A 41 -3.52 -6.11 -1.54
C PHE A 41 -4.33 -4.96 -2.17
N TRP A 42 -5.34 -4.52 -1.43
CA TRP A 42 -6.02 -3.27 -1.64
C TRP A 42 -5.33 -2.16 -0.85
N LEU A 43 -5.03 -1.07 -1.55
CA LEU A 43 -4.49 0.15 -0.97
C LEU A 43 -5.59 1.20 -0.91
N THR A 44 -5.75 1.80 0.26
CA THR A 44 -6.58 2.99 0.47
C THR A 44 -5.70 4.11 0.93
N VAL A 45 -5.59 5.17 0.13
CA VAL A 45 -4.88 6.38 0.52
C VAL A 45 -5.92 7.44 0.82
N VAL A 46 -5.85 8.08 1.98
CA VAL A 46 -6.78 9.13 2.41
C VAL A 46 -5.96 10.30 2.92
N GLY A 47 -6.25 11.53 2.49
CA GLY A 47 -5.57 12.70 3.01
C GLY A 47 -6.17 14.03 2.59
N GLU A 48 -5.86 15.07 3.35
CA GLU A 48 -6.25 16.47 3.11
C GLU A 48 -5.17 17.20 2.29
N VAL A 49 -4.81 16.61 1.15
CA VAL A 49 -3.74 17.09 0.26
C VAL A 49 -4.28 17.27 -1.14
N PRO A 50 -3.62 18.04 -2.04
CA PRO A 50 -4.02 18.12 -3.44
C PRO A 50 -4.14 16.73 -4.10
N PHE A 51 -5.08 16.59 -5.03
CA PHE A 51 -5.33 15.33 -5.72
C PHE A 51 -4.09 14.72 -6.41
N ALA A 52 -3.22 15.58 -6.94
CA ALA A 52 -1.95 15.18 -7.54
C ALA A 52 -1.03 14.45 -6.53
N THR A 53 -1.00 14.91 -5.27
CA THR A 53 -0.22 14.29 -4.19
C THR A 53 -0.73 12.89 -3.88
N ILE A 54 -2.05 12.70 -3.77
CA ILE A 54 -2.67 11.36 -3.58
C ILE A 54 -2.28 10.41 -4.72
N LYS A 55 -2.34 10.88 -5.98
CA LYS A 55 -1.95 10.09 -7.15
C LYS A 55 -0.48 9.68 -7.11
N GLN A 56 0.42 10.63 -6.84
CA GLN A 56 1.86 10.38 -6.78
C GLN A 56 2.22 9.44 -5.64
N PHE A 57 1.69 9.68 -4.43
CA PHE A 57 1.92 8.83 -3.27
C PHE A 57 1.45 7.40 -3.54
N GLY A 58 0.25 7.27 -4.08
CA GLY A 58 -0.32 6.00 -4.47
C GLY A 58 0.46 5.23 -5.54
N ALA A 59 1.01 5.95 -6.53
CA ALA A 59 1.82 5.39 -7.59
C ALA A 59 3.18 4.87 -7.10
N ALA A 60 3.74 5.48 -6.06
CA ALA A 60 5.04 5.15 -5.51
C ALA A 60 5.04 3.93 -4.55
N VAL A 61 3.87 3.40 -4.17
CA VAL A 61 3.80 2.20 -3.33
C VAL A 61 4.08 0.96 -4.18
N ASP A 62 5.04 0.15 -3.73
CA ASP A 62 5.46 -1.09 -4.37
C ASP A 62 5.42 -2.29 -3.40
N TYR A 63 5.09 -3.47 -3.92
CA TYR A 63 5.06 -4.71 -3.15
C TYR A 63 6.41 -5.42 -3.23
N LYS A 64 7.01 -5.65 -2.06
CA LYS A 64 8.25 -6.45 -1.95
C LYS A 64 7.92 -7.83 -1.37
N PRO A 65 7.99 -8.92 -2.17
CA PRO A 65 7.85 -10.26 -1.63
C PRO A 65 9.04 -10.57 -0.72
N VAL A 66 8.78 -11.23 0.40
CA VAL A 66 9.85 -11.76 1.25
C VAL A 66 10.60 -12.81 0.42
N SER A 67 11.86 -12.53 0.07
CA SER A 67 12.68 -13.49 -0.64
C SER A 67 12.92 -14.70 0.25
N ALA A 68 12.63 -15.90 -0.24
CA ALA A 68 12.77 -17.17 0.47
C ALA A 68 14.23 -17.63 0.68
N ASN A 69 15.17 -16.70 0.91
CA ASN A 69 16.60 -17.00 1.04
C ASN A 69 17.15 -16.76 2.45
N ALA A 70 16.52 -17.41 3.42
CA ALA A 70 17.15 -17.71 4.72
C ALA A 70 17.02 -19.21 5.06
N THR A 71 16.90 -20.07 4.06
CA THR A 71 17.00 -21.52 4.22
C THR A 71 18.44 -21.89 4.56
N ASN A 72 18.65 -22.15 5.85
CA ASN A 72 19.59 -23.14 6.41
C ASN A 72 20.75 -23.53 5.50
N LYS A 73 21.94 -22.96 5.75
CA LYS A 73 23.18 -23.68 5.47
C LYS A 73 23.30 -24.78 6.55
N PRO A 74 23.11 -26.08 6.26
CA PRO A 74 23.52 -27.10 7.21
C PRO A 74 25.01 -26.91 7.45
N VAL A 75 25.39 -26.66 8.71
CA VAL A 75 26.77 -26.80 9.15
C VAL A 75 27.17 -28.24 8.85
N GLY A 76 28.06 -28.41 7.88
CA GLY A 76 28.63 -29.70 7.55
C GLY A 76 29.43 -30.24 8.74
N ALA A 77 29.06 -31.42 9.20
CA ALA A 77 29.94 -32.45 9.71
C ALA A 77 29.51 -33.72 8.95
N PRO A 78 30.44 -34.56 8.43
CA PRO A 78 31.54 -35.14 9.20
C PRO A 78 32.88 -35.26 8.45
N GLN A 79 34.00 -35.27 9.19
CA GLN A 79 35.07 -36.29 9.11
C GLN A 79 35.67 -36.45 10.51
#